data_AF-A0A1Y5XLK1-F1
#
_entry.id   AF-A0A1Y5XLK1-F1
#
_cell.length_a   1.000
_cell.length_b   1.000
_cell.length_c   1.000
_cell.angle_alpha   90.00
_cell.angle_beta   90.00
_cell.angle_gamma   90.00
#
_symmetry.space_group_name_H-M   'P 1'
#
loop_
_entity.id
_entity.type
_entity.pdbx_description
1 polymer ?
#
loop_
_entity_poly.entity_id
_entity_poly.type
_entity_poly.pdbx_seq_one_letter_code
_entity_poly.pdbx_strand_id
1 'polypeptide(L)'
;MHAALVQRVTRDATPTNLAKRLAWTAGNALMEVWPEIERDTDLAVALRANTTALHATTDSHLWNSAPDLGGHPVLFHAGRSLGHAGQLAQAIAYFEHLHTTAARYLGSEHPDLLATRGNLAYWRSKAGGTASSINDASTAT
;
A
#
# COMPACT_ATOMS: atom_id res chain seq x y z
N MET A 1 -16.57 -24.54 34.56
CA MET A 1 -16.62 -23.07 34.40
C MET A 1 -15.72 -22.57 33.26
N HIS A 2 -15.75 -23.18 32.05
CA HIS A 2 -14.93 -22.76 30.91
C HIS A 2 -15.74 -22.07 29.78
N ALA A 3 -17.07 -22.17 29.78
CA ALA A 3 -17.92 -21.58 28.74
C ALA A 3 -18.13 -20.06 28.90
N ALA A 4 -18.05 -19.53 30.12
CA ALA A 4 -18.32 -18.11 30.39
C ALA A 4 -17.15 -17.17 30.00
N LEU A 5 -15.91 -17.69 29.94
CA LEU A 5 -14.73 -16.89 29.59
C LEU A 5 -14.63 -16.65 28.07
N VAL A 6 -15.06 -17.60 27.24
CA VAL A 6 -15.03 -17.47 25.77
C VAL A 6 -16.03 -16.43 25.28
N GLN A 7 -17.23 -16.35 25.89
CA GLN A 7 -18.22 -15.33 25.53
C GLN A 7 -17.84 -13.90 25.96
N ARG A 8 -16.98 -13.75 26.99
CA ARG A 8 -16.56 -12.42 27.47
C ARG A 8 -15.55 -11.75 26.53
N VAL A 9 -14.66 -12.54 25.91
CA VAL A 9 -13.66 -12.04 24.96
C VAL A 9 -14.30 -11.55 23.66
N THR A 10 -15.43 -12.14 23.24
CA THR A 10 -16.17 -11.67 22.06
C THR A 10 -16.93 -10.36 22.30
N ARG A 11 -17.22 -10.01 23.56
CA ARG A 11 -18.06 -8.87 23.92
C ARG A 11 -17.29 -7.55 24.15
N ASP A 12 -15.97 -7.60 24.30
CA ASP A 12 -15.13 -6.42 24.64
C ASP A 12 -14.43 -5.74 23.45
N ALA A 13 -14.63 -6.22 22.22
CA ALA A 13 -14.09 -5.56 21.05
C ALA A 13 -14.98 -4.37 20.67
N THR A 14 -14.52 -3.14 20.93
CA THR A 14 -15.15 -1.94 20.37
C THR A 14 -15.24 -2.08 18.84
N PRO A 15 -16.30 -1.58 18.18
CA PRO A 15 -16.46 -1.68 16.74
C PRO A 15 -15.23 -1.18 15.96
N THR A 16 -14.56 -0.14 16.46
CA THR A 16 -13.32 0.41 15.89
C THR A 16 -12.16 -0.59 15.96
N ASN A 17 -11.95 -1.28 17.08
CA ASN A 17 -10.89 -2.26 17.23
C ASN A 17 -11.12 -3.49 16.33
N LEU A 18 -12.38 -3.92 16.17
CA LEU A 18 -12.73 -4.99 15.25
C LEU A 18 -12.46 -4.58 13.80
N ALA A 19 -12.90 -3.38 13.39
CA ALA A 19 -12.68 -2.87 12.05
C ALA A 19 -11.19 -2.73 11.71
N LYS A 20 -10.37 -2.28 12.66
CA LYS A 20 -8.90 -2.26 12.51
C LYS A 20 -8.32 -3.64 12.27
N ARG A 21 -8.69 -4.62 13.10
CA ARG A 21 -8.23 -6.00 12.97
C ARG A 21 -8.63 -6.60 11.63
N LEU A 22 -9.88 -6.40 11.21
CA LEU A 22 -10.38 -6.89 9.92
C LEU A 22 -9.63 -6.26 8.75
N ALA A 23 -9.38 -4.94 8.79
CA ALA A 23 -8.60 -4.26 7.76
C ALA A 23 -7.18 -4.84 7.65
N TRP A 24 -6.52 -5.06 8.78
CA TRP A 24 -5.19 -5.66 8.82
C TRP A 24 -5.18 -7.11 8.31
N THR A 25 -6.14 -7.93 8.74
CA THR A 25 -6.28 -9.31 8.25
C THR A 25 -6.54 -9.36 6.75
N ALA A 26 -7.40 -8.47 6.22
CA ALA A 26 -7.63 -8.36 4.79
C ALA A 26 -6.36 -7.96 4.03
N GLY A 27 -5.58 -7.02 4.58
CA GLY A 27 -4.26 -6.66 4.04
C GLY A 27 -3.29 -7.83 3.99
N ASN A 28 -3.23 -8.64 5.06
CA ASN A 28 -2.41 -9.85 5.09
C ASN A 28 -2.86 -10.89 4.05
N ALA A 29 -4.18 -11.11 3.91
CA ALA A 29 -4.73 -12.03 2.93
C ALA A 29 -4.41 -11.58 1.49
N LEU A 30 -4.49 -10.28 1.21
CA LEU A 30 -4.07 -9.73 -0.09
C LEU A 30 -2.59 -9.97 -0.36
N MET A 31 -1.72 -9.80 0.64
CA MET A 31 -0.28 -10.08 0.52
C MET A 31 0.02 -11.56 0.30
N GLU A 32 -0.74 -12.46 0.92
CA GLU A 32 -0.56 -13.91 0.78
C GLU A 32 -0.90 -14.40 -0.63
N VAL A 33 -1.93 -13.81 -1.25
CA VAL A 33 -2.38 -14.17 -2.60
C VAL A 33 -1.60 -13.40 -3.67
N TRP A 34 -0.86 -12.35 -3.31
CA TRP A 34 -0.09 -11.57 -4.28
C TRP A 34 1.11 -12.35 -4.80
N PRO A 35 1.18 -12.64 -6.12
CA PRO A 35 2.29 -13.41 -6.67
C PRO A 35 3.59 -12.61 -6.61
N GLU A 36 4.68 -13.27 -6.22
CA GLU A 36 6.03 -12.65 -6.21
C GLU A 36 6.50 -12.26 -7.62
N ILE A 37 6.07 -13.03 -8.63
CA ILE A 37 6.30 -12.73 -10.04
C ILE A 37 4.93 -12.53 -10.71
N GLU A 38 4.59 -11.27 -10.99
CA GLU A 38 3.34 -10.90 -11.66
C GLU A 38 3.37 -11.29 -13.14
N ARG A 39 3.12 -12.58 -13.43
CA ARG A 39 2.94 -13.09 -14.80
C ARG A 39 1.50 -12.93 -15.28
N ASP A 40 0.54 -12.97 -14.36
CA ASP A 40 -0.89 -12.77 -14.63
C ASP A 40 -1.25 -11.30 -14.38
N THR A 41 -1.63 -10.60 -15.45
CA THR A 41 -1.90 -9.16 -15.40
C THR A 41 -3.25 -8.87 -14.74
N ASP A 42 -4.23 -9.76 -14.88
CA ASP A 42 -5.61 -9.51 -14.42
C ASP A 42 -5.73 -9.69 -12.90
N LEU A 43 -5.10 -10.75 -12.35
CA LEU A 43 -5.03 -10.95 -10.91
C LEU A 43 -4.31 -9.78 -10.22
N ALA A 44 -3.18 -9.33 -10.78
CA ALA A 44 -2.43 -8.22 -10.22
C ALA A 44 -3.24 -6.89 -10.28
N VAL A 45 -3.97 -6.64 -11.38
CA VAL A 45 -4.90 -5.50 -11.47
C VAL A 45 -5.98 -5.58 -10.40
N ALA A 46 -6.58 -6.76 -10.20
CA ALA A 46 -7.62 -6.96 -9.18
C ALA A 46 -7.08 -6.75 -7.76
N LEU A 47 -5.89 -7.27 -7.44
CA LEU A 47 -5.25 -7.08 -6.14
C LEU A 47 -4.90 -5.62 -5.84
N ARG A 48 -4.43 -4.87 -6.85
CA ARG A 48 -4.23 -3.41 -6.74
C ARG A 48 -5.54 -2.68 -6.49
N ALA A 49 -6.58 -2.99 -7.26
CA ALA A 49 -7.90 -2.38 -7.09
C ALA A 49 -8.50 -2.67 -5.70
N ASN A 50 -8.39 -3.92 -5.24
CA ASN A 50 -8.83 -4.33 -3.91
C ASN A 50 -8.06 -3.62 -2.80
N THR A 51 -6.75 -3.41 -2.99
CA THR A 51 -5.92 -2.66 -2.02
C THR A 51 -6.35 -1.20 -1.94
N THR A 52 -6.61 -0.55 -3.08
CA THR A 52 -7.13 0.83 -3.11
C THR A 52 -8.50 0.92 -2.45
N ALA A 53 -9.40 -0.04 -2.73
CA ALA A 53 -10.72 -0.08 -2.10
C ALA A 53 -10.62 -0.31 -0.59
N LEU A 54 -9.75 -1.22 -0.14
CA LEU A 54 -9.50 -1.45 1.27
C LEU A 54 -8.96 -0.19 1.95
N HIS A 55 -7.99 0.49 1.34
CA HIS A 55 -7.43 1.73 1.88
C HIS A 55 -8.49 2.85 1.94
N ALA A 56 -9.28 3.04 0.89
CA ALA A 56 -10.33 4.06 0.86
C ALA A 56 -11.46 3.82 1.88
N THR A 57 -11.83 2.55 2.11
CA THR A 57 -12.91 2.18 3.05
C THR A 57 -12.48 2.19 4.50
N THR A 58 -11.18 1.96 4.76
CA THR A 58 -10.65 1.81 6.12
C THR A 58 -9.86 3.03 6.60
N ASP A 59 -9.61 4.01 5.72
CA ASP A 59 -8.98 5.32 5.96
C ASP A 59 -7.70 5.24 6.80
N SER A 60 -7.85 5.29 8.13
CA SER A 60 -6.79 5.29 9.14
C SER A 60 -6.40 3.90 9.68
N HIS A 61 -7.20 2.88 9.45
CA HIS A 61 -7.02 1.58 10.10
C HIS A 61 -5.83 0.78 9.57
N LEU A 62 -5.37 1.06 8.35
CA LEU A 62 -4.13 0.49 7.83
C LEU A 62 -2.87 1.25 8.29
N TRP A 63 -3.02 2.42 8.94
CA TRP A 63 -1.92 3.28 9.40
C TRP A 63 -1.72 3.29 10.92
N ASN A 64 -2.74 2.88 11.69
CA ASN A 64 -2.77 3.04 13.15
C ASN A 64 -3.14 1.73 13.85
N SER A 65 -2.44 0.66 13.47
CA SER A 65 -2.64 -0.69 14.00
C SER A 65 -1.93 -0.89 15.34
N ALA A 66 -0.79 -0.23 15.53
CA ALA A 66 -0.13 -0.04 16.82
C ALA A 66 0.72 1.25 16.79
N PRO A 67 1.09 1.84 17.94
CA PRO A 67 1.86 3.10 18.00
C PRO A 67 3.25 3.03 17.34
N ASP A 68 3.78 1.83 17.21
CA ASP A 68 5.09 1.46 16.69
C ASP A 68 5.02 0.75 15.32
N LEU A 69 3.82 0.33 14.91
CA LEU A 69 3.58 -0.21 13.57
C LEU A 69 3.08 0.92 12.66
N GLY A 70 3.82 1.14 11.57
CA GLY A 70 3.39 2.06 10.52
C GLY A 70 2.27 1.50 9.63
N GLY A 71 2.25 1.97 8.39
CA GLY A 71 1.32 1.55 7.36
C GLY A 71 1.44 0.07 7.00
N HIS A 72 0.30 -0.58 6.74
CA HIS A 72 0.28 -1.98 6.32
C HIS A 72 1.13 -2.17 5.04
N PRO A 73 2.02 -3.18 4.98
CA PRO A 73 2.94 -3.41 3.86
C PRO A 73 2.29 -3.52 2.47
N VAL A 74 1.04 -4.01 2.42
CA VAL A 74 0.21 -4.10 1.19
C VAL A 74 0.11 -2.78 0.42
N LEU A 75 0.10 -1.64 1.12
CA LEU A 75 0.03 -0.31 0.50
C LEU A 75 1.29 -0.05 -0.35
N PHE A 76 2.46 -0.33 0.21
CA PHE A 76 3.73 -0.19 -0.50
C PHE A 76 3.90 -1.22 -1.61
N HIS A 77 3.35 -2.43 -1.40
CA HIS A 77 3.39 -3.48 -2.41
C HIS A 77 2.56 -3.10 -3.65
N ALA A 78 1.33 -2.61 -3.47
CA ALA A 78 0.48 -2.18 -4.58
C ALA A 78 1.12 -1.05 -5.41
N GLY A 79 1.72 -0.04 -4.76
CA GLY A 79 2.44 1.04 -5.45
C GLY A 79 3.66 0.55 -6.24
N ARG A 80 4.45 -0.37 -5.68
CA ARG A 80 5.61 -0.96 -6.38
C ARG A 80 5.17 -1.83 -7.55
N SER A 81 4.09 -2.60 -7.37
CA SER A 81 3.46 -3.41 -8.41
C SER A 81 3.11 -2.58 -9.65
N LEU A 82 2.49 -1.40 -9.49
CA LEU A 82 2.23 -0.47 -10.61
C LEU A 82 3.52 -0.11 -11.37
N GLY A 83 4.58 0.23 -10.63
CA GLY A 83 5.86 0.62 -11.24
C GLY A 83 6.56 -0.54 -11.95
N HIS A 84 6.52 -1.75 -11.37
CA HIS A 84 7.06 -2.96 -11.97
C HIS A 84 6.28 -3.38 -13.23
N ALA A 85 4.97 -3.13 -13.27
CA ALA A 85 4.14 -3.30 -14.46
C ALA A 85 4.38 -2.20 -15.54
N GLY A 86 5.35 -1.31 -15.35
CA GLY A 86 5.66 -0.21 -16.28
C GLY A 86 4.66 0.95 -16.23
N GLN A 87 3.70 0.95 -15.31
CA GLN A 87 2.69 1.99 -15.15
C GLN A 87 3.26 3.16 -14.32
N LEU A 88 4.37 3.74 -14.78
CA LEU A 88 5.19 4.68 -14.00
C LEU A 88 4.40 5.90 -13.51
N ALA A 89 3.57 6.51 -14.36
CA ALA A 89 2.73 7.65 -13.99
C ALA A 89 1.72 7.30 -12.88
N GLN A 90 1.13 6.09 -12.94
CA GLN A 90 0.21 5.62 -11.91
C GLN A 90 0.93 5.32 -10.60
N ALA A 91 2.13 4.73 -10.66
CA ALA A 91 2.96 4.49 -9.48
C ALA A 91 3.33 5.82 -8.77
N ILE A 92 3.72 6.84 -9.54
CA ILE A 92 4.05 8.18 -9.01
C ILE A 92 2.83 8.78 -8.31
N ALA A 93 1.69 8.85 -8.99
CA ALA A 93 0.46 9.39 -8.43
C ALA A 93 0.01 8.62 -7.17
N TYR A 94 0.15 7.29 -7.18
CA TYR A 94 -0.14 6.45 -6.02
C TYR A 94 0.75 6.80 -4.83
N PHE A 95 2.07 6.90 -5.01
CA PHE A 95 2.98 7.24 -3.92
C PHE A 95 2.87 8.71 -3.45
N GLU A 96 2.44 9.64 -4.30
CA GLU A 96 2.11 11.01 -3.88
C GLU A 96 0.88 11.05 -2.96
N HIS A 97 -0.17 10.30 -3.33
CA HIS A 97 -1.33 10.14 -2.46
C HIS A 97 -0.93 9.46 -1.15
N LEU A 98 -0.20 8.34 -1.24
CA LEU A 98 0.26 7.60 -0.06
C LEU A 98 1.10 8.46 0.88
N HIS A 99 1.96 9.34 0.35
CA HIS A 99 2.77 10.26 1.14
C HIS A 99 1.90 11.26 1.90
N THR A 100 0.89 11.82 1.23
CA THR A 100 -0.07 12.74 1.85
C THR A 100 -0.82 12.06 2.98
N THR A 101 -1.25 10.82 2.79
CA THR A 101 -1.99 10.06 3.81
C THR A 101 -1.08 9.64 4.96
N ALA A 102 0.11 9.12 4.68
CA ALA A 102 1.12 8.76 5.67
C ALA A 102 1.50 9.95 6.57
N ALA A 103 1.71 11.14 5.99
CA ALA A 103 2.09 12.35 6.73
C ALA A 103 1.00 12.83 7.71
N ARG A 104 -0.26 12.42 7.54
CA ARG A 104 -1.35 12.74 8.49
C ARG A 104 -1.31 11.86 9.73
N TYR A 105 -0.80 10.64 9.61
CA TYR A 105 -0.84 9.63 10.68
C TYR A 105 0.53 9.36 11.31
N LEU A 106 1.61 9.65 10.58
CA LEU A 106 2.98 9.32 10.96
C LEU A 106 3.80 10.61 11.11
N GLY A 107 4.74 10.61 12.06
CA GLY A 107 5.72 11.69 12.20
C GLY A 107 6.68 11.79 11.00
N SER A 108 7.34 12.93 10.84
CA SER A 108 8.25 13.20 9.71
C SER A 108 9.41 12.21 9.56
N GLU A 109 9.86 11.64 10.68
CA GLU A 109 10.98 10.69 10.76
C GLU A 109 10.54 9.23 10.70
N HIS A 110 9.24 8.95 10.54
CA HIS A 110 8.76 7.58 10.55
C HIS A 110 9.29 6.80 9.33
N PRO A 111 9.82 5.57 9.50
CA PRO A 111 10.41 4.77 8.41
C PRO A 111 9.52 4.65 7.18
N ASP A 112 8.21 4.43 7.36
CA ASP A 112 7.24 4.32 6.27
C ASP A 112 7.04 5.60 5.46
N LEU A 113 7.13 6.76 6.09
CA LEU A 113 7.07 8.04 5.39
C LEU A 113 8.34 8.23 4.54
N LEU A 114 9.50 7.84 5.07
CA LEU A 114 10.77 7.82 4.35
C LEU A 114 10.75 6.80 3.19
N ALA A 115 10.19 5.61 3.42
CA ALA A 115 10.02 4.59 2.39
C ALA A 115 9.12 5.08 1.26
N THR A 116 8.04 5.79 1.58
CA THR A 116 7.16 6.40 0.58
C THR A 116 7.91 7.43 -0.28
N ARG A 117 8.72 8.31 0.34
CA ARG A 117 9.56 9.29 -0.37
C ARG A 117 10.60 8.61 -1.26
N GLY A 118 11.24 7.55 -0.77
CA GLY A 118 12.21 6.77 -1.53
C GLY A 118 11.60 6.12 -2.78
N ASN A 119 10.41 5.52 -2.64
CA ASN A 119 9.67 4.96 -3.77
C ASN A 119 9.28 6.05 -4.79
N LEU A 120 8.77 7.20 -4.31
CA LEU A 120 8.41 8.30 -5.19
C LEU A 120 9.61 8.82 -5.99
N ALA A 121 10.76 9.02 -5.35
CA ALA A 121 11.99 9.42 -6.01
C ALA A 121 12.47 8.38 -7.04
N TYR A 122 12.41 7.10 -6.67
CA TYR A 122 12.77 5.98 -7.56
C TYR A 122 11.92 5.98 -8.84
N TRP A 123 10.59 6.03 -8.71
CA TRP A 123 9.69 5.97 -9.86
C TRP A 123 9.74 7.23 -10.73
N ARG A 124 9.92 8.42 -10.13
CA ARG A 124 10.17 9.66 -10.89
C ARG A 124 11.46 9.59 -11.69
N SER A 125 12.54 9.06 -11.12
CA SER A 125 13.81 8.85 -11.84
C SER A 125 13.62 7.89 -13.02
N LYS A 126 12.92 6.77 -12.81
CA LYS A 126 12.61 5.82 -13.89
C LYS A 126 11.79 6.47 -15.01
N ALA A 127 10.78 7.27 -14.69
CA ALA A 127 9.96 7.98 -15.69
C ALA A 127 10.77 9.04 -16.48
N GLY A 128 11.65 9.78 -15.79
CA GLY A 128 12.54 10.75 -16.42
C GLY A 128 13.58 10.11 -17.33
N GLY A 129 14.17 8.99 -16.90
CA GLY A 129 15.10 8.21 -17.72
C GLY A 129 14.45 7.62 -18.97
N THR A 130 13.19 7.15 -18.88
CA THR A 130 12.45 6.72 -20.06
C THR A 130 12.19 7.87 -21.03
N ALA A 131 11.80 9.06 -20.53
CA ALA A 131 11.54 10.23 -21.37
C ALA A 131 12.79 10.73 -22.11
N SER A 132 13.95 10.72 -21.44
CA SER A 132 15.23 11.07 -22.09
C SER A 132 15.56 10.11 -23.23
N SER A 133 15.37 8.80 -23.02
CA SER A 133 15.70 7.78 -24.02
C SER A 133 14.86 7.87 -25.31
N ILE A 134 13.60 8.30 -25.23
CA ILE A 134 12.73 8.49 -26.42
C ILE A 134 13.13 9.73 -27.22
N ASN A 135 13.60 10.78 -26.52
CA ASN A 135 14.03 12.03 -27.15
C ASN A 135 15.35 11.87 -27.90
N ASP A 136 16.28 11.06 -27.38
CA ASP A 136 17.56 10.77 -28.03
C ASP A 136 17.38 9.87 -29.27
N ALA A 137 16.43 8.93 -29.25
CA ALA A 137 16.11 8.11 -30.42
C ALA A 137 15.44 8.88 -31.57
N SER A 138 14.74 9.98 -31.26
CA SER A 138 13.99 10.78 -32.24
C SER A 138 14.82 11.89 -32.91
N THR A 139 16.03 12.16 -32.42
CA THR A 139 16.93 13.23 -32.94
C THR A 139 18.08 12.69 -33.80
N ALA A 140 18.12 11.38 -34.04
CA ALA A 140 19.18 10.70 -34.79
C ALA A 140 18.80 10.28 -36.23
N THR A 141 17.76 10.88 -36.83
CA THR A 141 17.37 10.65 -38.25
C THR A 141 17.49 11.93 -39.05
#